data_AF-A0A0F9CK03-F1
#
_entry.id   AF-A0A0F9CK03-F1
#
_cell.length_a   1.000
_cell.length_b   1.000
_cell.length_c   1.000
_cell.angle_alpha   90.00
_cell.angle_beta   90.00
_cell.angle_gamma   90.00
#
_symmetry.space_group_name_H-M   'P 1'
#
loop_
_entity.id
_entity.type
_entity.pdbx_description
1 polymer ?
#
loop_
_entity_poly.entity_id
_entity_poly.type
_entity_poly.pdbx_seq_one_letter_code
_entity_poly.pdbx_strand_id
1 'polypeptide(L)' 'MNAEKAKQLVGNQPTWALRNMVKALTLPISTFLNTLEDEHRLEAARFLLQEREWQER' A
#
# COMPACT_ATOMS: atom_id res chain seq x y z
N MET A 1 -5.41 5.90 -8.16
CA MET A 1 -4.88 6.68 -7.01
C MET A 1 -3.89 7.76 -7.48
N ASN A 2 -3.64 8.82 -6.71
CA ASN A 2 -2.48 9.73 -6.89
C ASN A 2 -1.59 9.71 -5.63
N ALA A 3 -0.37 10.25 -5.71
CA ALA A 3 0.61 10.15 -4.62
C ALA A 3 0.14 10.83 -3.32
N GLU A 4 -0.55 11.96 -3.41
CA GLU A 4 -1.06 12.69 -2.24
C GLU A 4 -2.14 11.88 -1.50
N LYS A 5 -3.14 11.39 -2.23
CA LYS A 5 -4.22 10.56 -1.66
C LYS A 5 -3.68 9.24 -1.12
N ALA A 6 -2.70 8.63 -1.79
CA ALA A 6 -2.04 7.43 -1.28
C ALA A 6 -1.35 7.71 0.06
N LYS A 7 -0.62 8.83 0.18
CA LYS A 7 0.03 9.23 1.44
C LYS A 7 -0.98 9.58 2.54
N GLN A 8 -2.17 10.07 2.22
CA GLN A 8 -3.24 10.25 3.22
C GLN A 8 -3.73 8.91 3.79
N LEU A 9 -3.82 7.88 2.95
CA LEU A 9 -4.34 6.56 3.35
C LEU A 9 -3.33 5.72 4.16
N VAL A 10 -2.04 5.75 3.78
CA VAL A 10 -1.02 4.90 4.43
C VAL A 10 0.01 5.68 5.23
N GLY A 11 0.01 7.00 5.14
CA GLY A 11 1.01 7.89 5.76
C GLY A 11 2.32 7.97 4.97
N ASN A 12 3.29 8.71 5.52
CA ASN A 12 4.63 8.82 4.95
C ASN A 12 5.53 7.64 5.37
N GLN A 13 5.15 6.43 4.97
CA GLN A 13 5.82 5.20 5.39
C GLN A 13 7.10 4.93 4.57
N PRO A 14 8.16 4.38 5.20
CA PRO A 14 9.34 3.92 4.47
C PRO A 14 9.02 2.71 3.57
N THR A 15 9.85 2.45 2.56
CA THR A 15 9.59 1.43 1.52
C THR A 15 9.41 0.03 2.11
N TRP A 16 10.18 -0.34 3.13
CA TRP A 16 10.03 -1.63 3.80
C TRP A 16 8.66 -1.79 4.48
N ALA A 17 8.11 -0.70 5.06
CA ALA A 17 6.84 -0.73 5.76
C ALA A 17 5.67 -0.89 4.78
N LEU A 18 5.75 -0.20 3.64
CA LEU A 18 4.79 -0.39 2.54
C LEU A 18 4.81 -1.83 2.00
N ARG A 19 5.98 -2.44 1.83
CA ARG A 19 6.11 -3.85 1.41
C ARG A 19 5.48 -4.81 2.42
N ASN A 20 5.71 -4.58 3.71
CA ASN A 20 5.10 -5.38 4.77
C ASN A 20 3.57 -5.22 4.79
N MET A 21 3.06 -4.00 4.59
CA MET A 21 1.61 -3.75 4.49
C MET A 21 0.99 -4.52 3.32
N VAL A 22 1.58 -4.43 2.12
CA VAL A 22 1.10 -5.20 0.97
C VAL A 22 1.10 -6.69 1.28
N LYS A 23 2.19 -7.22 1.82
CA LYS A 23 2.29 -8.65 2.17
C LYS A 23 1.17 -9.05 3.13
N ALA A 24 1.01 -8.33 4.24
CA ALA A 24 0.02 -8.62 5.27
C ALA A 24 -1.41 -8.61 4.72
N LEU A 25 -1.76 -7.61 3.92
CA LEU A 25 -3.11 -7.45 3.36
C LEU A 25 -3.42 -8.41 2.20
N THR A 26 -2.40 -9.03 1.60
CA THR A 26 -2.57 -10.05 0.55
C THR A 26 -2.57 -11.50 1.05
N LEU A 27 -2.32 -11.73 2.34
CA LEU A 27 -2.39 -13.08 2.89
C LEU A 27 -3.82 -13.63 2.76
N PRO A 28 -4.02 -14.94 2.50
CA PRO A 28 -5.35 -15.49 2.24
C PRO A 28 -6.38 -15.20 3.34
N ILE A 29 -5.95 -15.23 4.61
CA ILE A 29 -6.81 -14.92 5.76
C ILE A 29 -7.16 -13.42 5.78
N SER A 30 -6.20 -12.56 5.48
CA SER A 30 -6.43 -11.11 5.42
C SER A 30 -7.35 -10.76 4.27
N THR A 31 -7.15 -11.28 3.06
CA THR A 31 -8.04 -11.00 1.91
C THR A 31 -9.50 -11.36 2.19
N PHE A 32 -9.75 -12.39 3.00
CA PHE A 32 -11.11 -12.75 3.43
C PHE A 32 -11.69 -11.77 4.47
N LEU A 33 -10.85 -11.13 5.27
CA LEU A 33 -11.22 -10.26 6.39
C LEU A 33 -11.03 -8.76 6.11
N ASN A 34 -10.38 -8.40 5.00
CA ASN A 34 -10.05 -7.04 4.67
C ASN A 34 -11.34 -6.21 4.59
N THR A 35 -11.33 -5.10 5.31
CA THR A 35 -12.37 -4.09 5.17
C THR A 35 -12.14 -3.28 3.89
N LEU A 36 -13.13 -2.47 3.50
CA LEU A 36 -12.95 -1.51 2.41
C LEU A 36 -11.78 -0.55 2.67
N GLU A 37 -11.52 -0.20 3.93
CA GLU A 37 -10.37 0.62 4.31
C GLU A 37 -9.05 -0.10 4.06
N ASP A 38 -8.97 -1.39 4.40
CA ASP A 38 -7.77 -2.20 4.15
C ASP A 38 -7.48 -2.35 2.66
N GLU A 39 -8.50 -2.55 1.83
CA GLU A 39 -8.36 -2.57 0.37
C GLU A 39 -7.82 -1.24 -0.17
N HIS A 40 -8.33 -0.10 0.32
CA HIS A 40 -7.79 1.22 -0.04
C HIS A 40 -6.33 1.41 0.41
N ARG A 41 -5.96 0.91 1.59
CA ARG A 41 -4.57 0.93 2.08
C ARG A 41 -3.66 0.05 1.24
N LEU A 42 -4.14 -1.12 0.82
CA LEU A 42 -3.43 -2.03 -0.08
C LEU A 42 -3.19 -1.38 -1.45
N GLU A 43 -4.21 -0.76 -2.04
CA GLU A 43 -4.08 -0.01 -3.31
C GLU A 43 -3.07 1.13 -3.17
N ALA A 44 -3.18 1.94 -2.11
CA ALA A 44 -2.28 3.06 -1.86
C ALA A 44 -0.82 2.61 -1.65
N ALA A 45 -0.60 1.53 -0.89
CA ALA A 45 0.74 1.00 -0.66
C ALA A 45 1.38 0.47 -1.96
N ARG A 46 0.63 -0.24 -2.80
CA ARG A 46 1.10 -0.71 -4.12
C ARG A 46 1.45 0.46 -5.03
N PHE A 47 0.60 1.48 -5.08
CA PHE A 47 0.84 2.67 -5.88
C PHE A 47 2.16 3.37 -5.50
N LEU A 48 2.38 3.63 -4.21
CA LEU A 48 3.60 4.31 -3.73
C LEU A 48 4.87 3.48 -3.94
N LEU A 49 4.79 2.16 -3.82
CA LEU A 49 5.92 1.28 -4.12
C LEU A 49 6.29 1.34 -5.59
N GLN A 50 5.29 1.26 -6.47
CA GLN A 50 5.49 1.37 -7.91
C GLN A 50 6.11 2.74 -8.24
N GLU A 51 5.54 3.84 -7.75
CA GLU A 51 6.05 5.20 -7.97
C GLU A 51 7.54 5.32 -7.59
N ARG A 52 7.94 4.78 -6.43
CA ARG A 52 9.36 4.79 -6.00
C ARG A 52 10.26 3.99 -6.93
N GLU A 53 9.83 2.82 -7.36
CA GLU A 53 10.57 2.00 -8.32
C GLU A 53 10.68 2.64 -9.71
N TRP A 54 9.78 3.56 -10.09
CA TRP A 54 9.92 4.36 -11.31
C TRP A 54 10.89 5.53 -11.14
N GLN A 55 10.95 6.14 -9.96
CA GLN A 55 11.88 7.24 -9.66
C GLN A 55 13.35 6.78 -9.54
N GLU A 56 13.56 5.49 -9.24
CA GLU A 56 14.89 4.87 -9.16
C GLU A 56 15.44 4.40 -10.53
N ARG A 57 14.65 4.48 -11.60
CA ARG A 57 15.03 4.11 -12.98
C ARG A 57 15.41 5.34 -13.80
#